data_AF-A0A959JSJ0-F1
#
_entry.id   AF-A0A959JSJ0-F1
#
_cell.length_a   1.000
_cell.length_b   1.000
_cell.length_c   1.000
_cell.angle_alpha   90.00
_cell.angle_beta   90.00
_cell.angle_gamma   90.00
#
_symmetry.space_group_name_H-M   'P 1'
#
loop_
_entity.id
_entity.type
_entity.pdbx_description
1 polymer ?
#
loop_
_entity_poly.entity_id
_entity_poly.type
_entity_poly.pdbx_seq_one_letter_code
_entity_poly.pdbx_strand_id
1 'polypeptide(L)'
;GMFILPKFWADYYFQNPGYFDHPKFYLVNVPLYIGLWVAGIFLSGGYDRPISIRRLVRGIFAGTIVLAAVYGFLPLSYRFSRALVILGAIWALLGTSGIRILLHFLQYNNFNIGEYETKNLAIVGSKEEGERALKLMQQVGVQKNLIGFVSPASNFEQNKQIGSIADLENLVSIFGLDEIIFCSRDVTNRAILQQMTQLKGKLNFKILPDGVDGIIGSESKNRQGELYTLEVDYSISKPMNRRNKRTFDVVISIPFLILSPLYVLFRNARWLNPGNVVRVLIGHCTWIGYIEPEASNTKYPKLRKGIFTVADGLDKKGYQAYLGDRINFQYAKDYTVGWDFRVLRRVVMGG
;
A
#
# COMPACT_ATOMS: atom_id res chain seq x y z
N GLY A 1 -20.02 -10.83 -18.48
CA GLY A 1 -20.16 -9.37 -18.62
C GLY A 1 -20.16 -8.95 -20.07
N MET A 2 -19.00 -8.62 -20.63
CA MET A 2 -18.86 -7.97 -21.96
C MET A 2 -19.31 -8.78 -23.18
N PHE A 3 -19.68 -10.06 -23.04
CA PHE A 3 -20.34 -10.83 -24.10
C PHE A 3 -21.88 -10.83 -23.98
N ILE A 4 -22.41 -10.56 -22.78
CA ILE A 4 -23.85 -10.62 -22.48
C ILE A 4 -24.46 -9.22 -22.57
N LEU A 5 -23.80 -8.23 -21.97
CA LEU A 5 -24.29 -6.85 -21.92
C LEU A 5 -24.54 -6.23 -23.30
N PRO A 6 -23.67 -6.42 -24.32
CA PRO A 6 -23.94 -5.90 -25.66
C PRO A 6 -25.20 -6.50 -26.26
N LYS A 7 -25.41 -7.82 -26.15
CA LYS A 7 -26.61 -8.49 -26.68
C LYS A 7 -27.87 -8.01 -25.99
N PHE A 8 -27.84 -7.91 -24.66
CA PHE A 8 -28.94 -7.35 -23.87
C PHE A 8 -29.28 -5.90 -24.27
N TRP A 9 -28.27 -5.03 -24.38
CA TRP A 9 -28.49 -3.64 -24.77
C TRP A 9 -28.94 -3.50 -26.24
N ALA A 10 -28.42 -4.36 -27.12
CA ALA A 10 -28.78 -4.41 -28.54
C ALA A 10 -30.24 -4.81 -28.73
N ASP A 11 -30.69 -5.84 -28.02
CA ASP A 11 -32.08 -6.28 -28.03
C ASP A 11 -33.02 -5.21 -27.46
N TYR A 12 -32.68 -4.64 -26.30
CA TYR A 12 -33.52 -3.65 -25.64
C TYR A 12 -33.65 -2.33 -26.41
N TYR A 13 -32.54 -1.77 -26.92
CA TYR A 13 -32.54 -0.43 -27.52
C TYR A 13 -32.64 -0.45 -29.05
N PHE A 14 -31.97 -1.39 -29.71
CA PHE A 14 -31.91 -1.48 -31.17
C PHE A 14 -32.85 -2.55 -31.74
N GLN A 15 -33.54 -3.32 -30.89
CA GLN A 15 -34.44 -4.43 -31.29
C GLN A 15 -33.75 -5.44 -32.22
N ASN A 16 -32.43 -5.56 -32.09
CA ASN A 16 -31.60 -6.44 -32.91
C ASN A 16 -30.44 -6.96 -32.08
N PRO A 17 -30.50 -8.21 -31.58
CA PRO A 17 -29.44 -8.80 -30.78
C PRO A 17 -28.06 -8.81 -31.44
N GLY A 18 -28.02 -8.83 -32.78
CA GLY A 18 -26.79 -8.85 -33.60
C GLY A 18 -26.22 -7.46 -33.91
N TYR A 19 -26.82 -6.38 -33.40
CA TYR A 19 -26.39 -5.01 -33.72
C TYR A 19 -24.90 -4.74 -33.43
N PHE A 20 -24.35 -5.36 -32.38
CA PHE A 20 -22.93 -5.23 -32.01
C PHE A 20 -22.07 -6.43 -32.42
N ASP A 21 -22.59 -7.36 -33.24
CA ASP A 21 -21.85 -8.55 -33.70
C ASP A 21 -20.86 -8.20 -34.83
N HIS A 22 -19.98 -7.25 -34.51
CA HIS A 22 -18.91 -6.79 -35.37
C HIS A 22 -17.56 -7.20 -34.76
N PRO A 23 -16.65 -7.87 -35.52
CA PRO A 23 -15.37 -8.33 -35.00
C PRO A 23 -14.55 -7.24 -34.31
N LYS A 24 -14.52 -6.02 -34.87
CA LYS A 24 -13.87 -4.83 -34.27
C LYS A 24 -14.32 -4.55 -32.83
N PHE A 25 -15.60 -4.75 -32.49
CA PHE A 25 -16.08 -4.50 -31.13
C PHE A 25 -15.42 -5.48 -30.14
N TYR A 26 -15.46 -6.77 -30.44
CA TYR A 26 -14.92 -7.80 -29.54
C TYR A 26 -13.39 -7.88 -29.54
N LEU A 27 -12.72 -7.53 -30.64
CA LEU A 27 -11.25 -7.59 -30.75
C LEU A 27 -10.54 -6.32 -30.29
N VAL A 28 -11.21 -5.15 -30.37
CA VAL A 28 -10.58 -3.86 -30.03
C VAL A 28 -11.22 -3.25 -28.79
N ASN A 29 -12.54 -3.01 -28.82
CA ASN A 29 -13.21 -2.28 -27.76
C ASN A 29 -13.29 -3.08 -26.45
N VAL A 30 -13.70 -4.35 -26.52
CA VAL A 30 -13.83 -5.16 -25.30
C VAL A 30 -12.49 -5.31 -24.55
N PRO A 31 -11.36 -5.65 -25.20
CA PRO A 31 -10.05 -5.68 -24.55
C PRO A 31 -9.61 -4.31 -24.04
N LEU A 32 -9.88 -3.23 -24.77
CA LEU A 32 -9.59 -1.86 -24.33
C LEU A 32 -10.34 -1.52 -23.03
N TYR A 33 -11.63 -1.84 -22.96
CA TYR A 33 -12.47 -1.49 -21.81
C TYR A 33 -12.01 -2.26 -20.57
N ILE A 34 -11.81 -3.58 -20.72
CA ILE A 34 -11.31 -4.44 -19.66
C ILE A 34 -9.91 -3.99 -19.22
N GLY A 35 -9.01 -3.71 -20.17
CA GLY A 35 -7.66 -3.27 -19.90
C GLY A 35 -7.61 -1.98 -19.08
N LEU A 36 -8.44 -0.98 -19.41
CA LEU A 36 -8.50 0.27 -18.67
C LEU A 36 -9.10 0.12 -17.28
N TRP A 37 -10.12 -0.73 -17.08
CA TRP A 37 -10.61 -1.04 -15.73
C TRP A 37 -9.59 -1.81 -14.90
N VAL A 38 -8.95 -2.83 -15.48
CA VAL A 38 -7.91 -3.61 -14.79
C VAL A 38 -6.74 -2.72 -14.40
N ALA A 39 -6.28 -1.83 -15.29
CA ALA A 39 -5.25 -0.84 -15.00
C ALA A 39 -5.69 0.11 -13.88
N GLY A 40 -6.93 0.61 -13.90
CA GLY A 40 -7.48 1.45 -12.84
C GLY A 40 -7.49 0.75 -11.48
N ILE A 41 -7.95 -0.51 -11.41
CA ILE A 41 -7.93 -1.32 -10.18
C ILE A 41 -6.48 -1.55 -9.70
N PHE A 42 -5.57 -1.85 -10.62
CA PHE A 42 -4.16 -2.09 -10.31
C PHE A 42 -3.45 -0.87 -9.72
N LEU A 43 -3.65 0.32 -10.31
CA LEU A 43 -3.09 1.58 -9.82
C LEU A 43 -3.74 2.03 -8.51
N SER A 44 -5.03 1.75 -8.32
CA SER A 44 -5.73 2.04 -7.06
C SER A 44 -5.33 1.10 -5.91
N GLY A 45 -4.53 0.06 -6.16
CA GLY A 45 -4.14 -0.92 -5.17
C GLY A 45 -5.26 -1.89 -4.80
N GLY A 46 -6.23 -2.08 -5.71
CA GLY A 46 -7.38 -2.97 -5.50
C GLY A 46 -7.00 -4.45 -5.44
N TYR A 47 -5.79 -4.83 -5.88
CA TYR A 47 -5.24 -6.18 -5.75
C TYR A 47 -4.21 -6.32 -4.62
N ASP A 48 -3.81 -5.21 -3.99
CA ASP A 48 -2.87 -5.26 -2.86
C ASP A 48 -3.60 -5.68 -1.58
N ARG A 49 -2.91 -6.45 -0.72
CA ARG A 49 -3.43 -6.81 0.60
C ARG A 49 -3.27 -5.66 1.61
N PRO A 50 -4.19 -5.52 2.59
CA PRO A 50 -5.49 -6.18 2.66
C PRO A 50 -6.40 -5.72 1.52
N ILE A 51 -7.21 -6.65 1.00
CA ILE A 51 -8.14 -6.39 -0.11
C ILE A 51 -9.19 -5.40 0.37
N SER A 52 -9.36 -4.28 -0.32
CA SER A 52 -10.32 -3.24 0.06
C SER A 52 -11.32 -2.97 -1.07
N ILE A 53 -12.62 -3.04 -0.76
CA ILE A 53 -13.70 -2.68 -1.69
C ILE A 53 -13.57 -1.21 -2.10
N ARG A 54 -13.23 -0.31 -1.16
CA ARG A 54 -13.03 1.12 -1.46
C ARG A 54 -11.94 1.35 -2.51
N ARG A 55 -10.83 0.60 -2.45
CA ARG A 55 -9.76 0.68 -3.46
C ARG A 55 -10.23 0.18 -4.83
N LEU A 56 -11.06 -0.87 -4.86
CA LEU A 56 -11.66 -1.39 -6.08
C LEU A 56 -12.62 -0.38 -6.71
N VAL A 57 -13.55 0.19 -5.95
CA VAL A 57 -14.51 1.19 -6.44
C VAL A 57 -13.77 2.39 -7.03
N ARG A 58 -12.79 2.94 -6.28
CA ARG A 58 -11.96 4.05 -6.77
C ARG A 58 -11.23 3.70 -8.07
N GLY A 59 -10.72 2.47 -8.20
CA GLY A 59 -10.02 2.01 -9.40
C GLY A 59 -10.92 1.87 -10.61
N ILE A 60 -12.12 1.29 -10.45
CA ILE A 60 -13.12 1.17 -11.52
C ILE A 60 -13.63 2.55 -11.94
N PHE A 61 -13.90 3.43 -10.97
CA PHE A 61 -14.34 4.78 -11.25
C PHE A 61 -13.29 5.56 -12.05
N ALA A 62 -12.03 5.56 -11.59
CA ALA A 62 -10.92 6.18 -12.31
C ALA A 62 -10.72 5.57 -13.71
N GLY A 63 -10.76 4.24 -13.83
CA GLY A 63 -10.68 3.54 -15.10
C GLY A 63 -11.82 3.90 -16.05
N THR A 64 -13.03 4.11 -15.54
CA THR A 64 -14.20 4.52 -16.32
C THR A 64 -14.07 5.95 -16.83
N ILE A 65 -13.53 6.88 -16.02
CA ILE A 65 -13.23 8.24 -16.47
C ILE A 65 -12.21 8.22 -17.61
N VAL A 66 -11.11 7.48 -17.43
CA VAL A 66 -10.07 7.35 -18.47
C VAL A 66 -10.65 6.69 -19.72
N LEU A 67 -11.45 5.63 -19.56
CA LEU A 67 -12.12 4.96 -20.66
C LEU A 67 -13.09 5.88 -21.41
N ALA A 68 -13.88 6.69 -20.71
CA ALA A 68 -14.77 7.67 -21.34
C ALA A 68 -13.99 8.71 -22.14
N ALA A 69 -12.85 9.19 -21.62
CA ALA A 69 -11.96 10.10 -22.34
C ALA A 69 -11.40 9.44 -23.60
N VAL A 70 -10.78 8.26 -23.48
CA VAL A 70 -10.23 7.50 -24.62
C VAL A 70 -11.31 7.21 -25.66
N TYR A 71 -12.49 6.77 -25.22
CA TYR A 71 -13.64 6.49 -26.09
C TYR A 71 -14.09 7.74 -26.86
N GLY A 72 -14.02 8.93 -26.26
CA GLY A 72 -14.36 10.20 -26.90
C GLY A 72 -13.45 10.54 -28.09
N PHE A 73 -12.18 10.14 -28.02
CA PHE A 73 -11.19 10.36 -29.09
C PHE A 73 -11.16 9.25 -30.15
N LEU A 74 -11.94 8.17 -29.99
CA LEU A 74 -11.98 7.09 -30.98
C LEU A 74 -12.69 7.50 -32.29
N PRO A 75 -12.29 6.95 -33.45
CA PRO A 75 -13.00 7.15 -34.71
C PRO A 75 -14.45 6.70 -34.60
N LEU A 76 -15.35 7.26 -35.43
CA LEU A 76 -16.78 6.89 -35.45
C LEU A 76 -17.00 5.37 -35.58
N SER A 77 -16.16 4.70 -36.37
CA SER A 77 -16.22 3.24 -36.59
C SER A 77 -15.91 2.38 -35.36
N TYR A 78 -15.34 2.96 -34.30
CA TYR A 78 -15.09 2.30 -33.02
C TYR A 78 -16.00 2.81 -31.90
N ARG A 79 -16.85 3.81 -32.18
CA ARG A 79 -17.77 4.40 -31.18
C ARG A 79 -19.15 3.74 -31.24
N PHE A 80 -19.21 2.46 -30.85
CA PHE A 80 -20.44 1.66 -30.86
C PHE A 80 -21.54 2.21 -29.93
N SER A 81 -21.33 2.22 -28.61
CA SER A 81 -22.31 2.78 -27.67
C SER A 81 -21.67 3.20 -26.34
N ARG A 82 -21.96 4.44 -25.91
CA ARG A 82 -21.55 4.97 -24.60
C ARG A 82 -22.25 4.22 -23.45
N ALA A 83 -23.45 3.70 -23.68
CA ALA A 83 -24.18 2.92 -22.68
C ALA A 83 -23.39 1.67 -22.28
N LEU A 84 -22.68 1.03 -23.21
CA LEU A 84 -21.85 -0.15 -22.93
C LEU A 84 -20.66 0.16 -22.02
N VAL A 85 -20.14 1.39 -22.06
CA VAL A 85 -19.10 1.85 -21.13
C VAL A 85 -19.66 1.92 -19.71
N ILE A 86 -20.85 2.49 -19.53
CA ILE A 86 -21.49 2.63 -18.21
C ILE A 86 -21.95 1.27 -17.67
N LEU A 87 -22.69 0.50 -18.47
CA LEU A 87 -23.17 -0.83 -18.11
C LEU A 87 -22.02 -1.78 -17.79
N GLY A 88 -20.95 -1.72 -18.58
CA GLY A 88 -19.74 -2.49 -18.32
C GLY A 88 -19.04 -2.08 -17.03
N ALA A 89 -19.01 -0.77 -16.68
CA ALA A 89 -18.46 -0.31 -15.41
C ALA A 89 -19.28 -0.80 -14.21
N ILE A 90 -20.61 -0.74 -14.30
CA ILE A 90 -21.53 -1.28 -13.28
C ILE A 90 -21.30 -2.79 -13.13
N TRP A 91 -21.23 -3.53 -14.23
CA TRP A 91 -20.97 -4.97 -14.19
C TRP A 91 -19.58 -5.28 -13.64
N ALA A 92 -18.56 -4.51 -14.00
CA ALA A 92 -17.22 -4.67 -13.45
C ALA A 92 -17.25 -4.49 -11.93
N LEU A 93 -17.94 -3.45 -11.43
CA LEU A 93 -18.08 -3.18 -10.01
C LEU A 93 -18.80 -4.31 -9.27
N LEU A 94 -20.00 -4.67 -9.73
CA LEU A 94 -20.84 -5.70 -9.09
C LEU A 94 -20.21 -7.08 -9.21
N GLY A 95 -19.74 -7.45 -10.40
CA GLY A 95 -19.13 -8.75 -10.66
C GLY A 95 -17.83 -8.97 -9.88
N THR A 96 -16.92 -7.99 -9.90
CA THR A 96 -15.65 -8.15 -9.16
C THR A 96 -15.83 -8.06 -7.65
N SER A 97 -16.74 -7.22 -7.16
CA SER A 97 -17.07 -7.18 -5.72
C SER A 97 -17.77 -8.47 -5.28
N GLY A 98 -18.75 -8.93 -6.05
CA GLY A 98 -19.49 -10.17 -5.77
C GLY A 98 -18.59 -11.40 -5.74
N ILE A 99 -17.69 -11.56 -6.72
CA ILE A 99 -16.70 -12.66 -6.72
C ILE A 99 -15.80 -12.59 -5.48
N ARG A 100 -15.33 -11.40 -5.10
CA ARG A 100 -14.48 -11.25 -3.91
C ARG A 100 -15.23 -11.58 -2.62
N ILE A 101 -16.48 -11.15 -2.52
CA ILE A 101 -17.35 -11.48 -1.39
C ILE A 101 -17.58 -12.98 -1.32
N LEU A 102 -17.91 -13.62 -2.43
CA LEU A 102 -18.13 -15.06 -2.50
C LEU A 102 -16.87 -15.83 -2.10
N LEU A 103 -15.71 -15.49 -2.66
CA LEU A 103 -14.45 -16.15 -2.33
C LEU A 103 -14.05 -15.94 -0.86
N HIS A 104 -14.28 -14.74 -0.31
CA HIS A 104 -14.03 -14.45 1.10
C HIS A 104 -14.95 -15.27 2.01
N PHE A 105 -16.24 -15.33 1.68
CA PHE A 105 -17.21 -16.11 2.42
C PHE A 105 -16.86 -17.61 2.38
N LEU A 106 -16.50 -18.15 1.21
CA LEU A 106 -16.08 -19.56 1.09
C LEU A 106 -14.81 -19.88 1.89
N GLN A 107 -13.92 -18.91 2.09
CA GLN A 107 -12.65 -19.13 2.79
C GLN A 107 -12.74 -18.86 4.31
N TYR A 108 -13.48 -17.83 4.73
CA TYR A 108 -13.48 -17.32 6.11
C TYR A 108 -14.86 -17.34 6.77
N ASN A 109 -15.89 -17.82 6.05
CA ASN A 109 -17.29 -17.89 6.50
C ASN A 109 -17.84 -16.56 7.04
N ASN A 110 -17.33 -15.44 6.53
CA ASN A 110 -17.75 -14.10 6.92
C ASN A 110 -17.69 -13.11 5.73
N PHE A 111 -18.43 -12.00 5.87
CA PHE A 111 -18.55 -10.96 4.85
C PHE A 111 -17.63 -9.74 5.07
N ASN A 112 -16.78 -9.76 6.09
CA ASN A 112 -15.98 -8.61 6.52
C ASN A 112 -14.69 -8.49 5.69
N ILE A 113 -14.81 -7.88 4.50
CA ILE A 113 -13.70 -7.76 3.55
C ILE A 113 -12.86 -6.51 3.82
N GLY A 114 -11.58 -6.72 4.13
CA GLY A 114 -10.60 -5.64 4.19
C GLY A 114 -10.42 -5.01 5.57
N GLU A 115 -11.05 -5.58 6.59
CA GLU A 115 -10.61 -5.38 7.97
C GLU A 115 -9.34 -6.20 8.18
N TYR A 116 -8.32 -5.58 8.80
CA TYR A 116 -7.27 -6.37 9.42
C TYR A 116 -7.96 -7.18 10.51
N GLU A 117 -7.87 -8.51 10.48
CA GLU A 117 -8.20 -9.30 11.67
C GLU A 117 -7.47 -8.64 12.85
N THR A 118 -8.23 -8.14 13.82
CA THR A 118 -7.66 -7.60 15.04
C THR A 118 -7.04 -8.78 15.76
N LYS A 119 -5.74 -8.98 15.54
CA LYS A 119 -4.99 -10.07 16.16
C LYS A 119 -5.23 -10.04 17.67
N ASN A 120 -5.70 -11.15 18.22
CA ASN A 120 -5.91 -11.32 19.65
C ASN A 120 -4.54 -11.34 20.34
N LEU A 121 -4.31 -10.36 21.20
CA LEU A 121 -3.04 -10.10 21.85
C LEU A 121 -3.13 -10.45 23.34
N ALA A 122 -2.12 -11.17 23.83
CA ALA A 122 -1.85 -11.28 25.26
C ALA A 122 -0.47 -10.67 25.59
N ILE A 123 -0.37 -10.07 26.77
CA ILE A 123 0.89 -9.50 27.28
C ILE A 123 1.32 -10.28 28.52
N VAL A 124 2.52 -10.84 28.50
CA VAL A 124 3.10 -11.61 29.61
C VAL A 124 4.08 -10.71 30.36
N GLY A 125 3.72 -10.34 31.58
CA GLY A 125 4.52 -9.44 32.41
C GLY A 125 3.77 -8.95 33.64
N SER A 126 4.47 -8.16 34.45
CA SER A 126 3.88 -7.40 35.55
C SER A 126 2.86 -6.39 35.02
N LYS A 127 1.98 -5.92 35.90
CA LYS A 127 0.97 -4.92 35.55
C LYS A 127 1.60 -3.63 35.01
N GLU A 128 2.71 -3.19 35.62
CA GLU A 128 3.43 -1.98 35.24
C GLU A 128 3.98 -2.06 33.82
N GLU A 129 4.67 -3.15 33.48
CA GLU A 129 5.21 -3.36 32.14
C GLU A 129 4.12 -3.62 31.10
N GLY A 130 3.03 -4.28 31.50
CA GLY A 130 1.86 -4.47 30.65
C GLY A 130 1.21 -3.15 30.22
N GLU A 131 1.03 -2.23 31.17
CA GLU A 131 0.53 -0.87 30.88
C GLU A 131 1.54 -0.06 30.04
N ARG A 132 2.84 -0.24 30.27
CA ARG A 132 3.89 0.39 29.44
C ARG A 132 3.81 -0.09 27.98
N ALA A 133 3.66 -1.39 27.76
CA ALA A 133 3.49 -1.98 26.43
C ALA A 133 2.28 -1.37 25.70
N LEU A 134 1.13 -1.23 26.40
CA LEU A 134 -0.07 -0.61 25.83
C LEU A 134 0.14 0.84 25.43
N LYS A 135 0.79 1.66 26.29
CA LYS A 135 1.09 3.06 25.97
C LYS A 135 1.96 3.18 24.72
N LEU A 136 3.01 2.35 24.60
CA LEU A 136 3.88 2.32 23.42
C LEU A 136 3.11 1.94 22.15
N MET A 137 2.22 0.95 22.23
CA MET A 137 1.37 0.55 21.11
C MET A 137 0.41 1.67 20.66
N GLN A 138 -0.20 2.38 21.61
CA GLN A 138 -1.11 3.48 21.34
C GLN A 138 -0.40 4.66 20.67
N GLN A 139 0.83 5.00 21.08
CA GLN A 139 1.62 6.08 20.47
C GLN A 139 1.95 5.83 18.99
N VAL A 140 2.12 4.57 18.59
CA VAL A 140 2.42 4.17 17.20
C VAL A 140 1.13 3.93 16.39
N GLY A 141 -0.04 4.06 17.01
CA GLY A 141 -1.34 3.86 16.35
C GLY A 141 -1.65 2.40 16.02
N VAL A 142 -1.01 1.45 16.74
CA VAL A 142 -1.26 0.02 16.55
C VAL A 142 -2.48 -0.40 17.36
N GLN A 143 -3.60 -0.69 16.68
CA GLN A 143 -4.81 -1.21 17.31
C GLN A 143 -4.79 -2.75 17.27
N LYS A 144 -4.87 -3.38 18.44
CA LYS A 144 -4.96 -4.83 18.64
C LYS A 144 -6.07 -5.13 19.63
N ASN A 145 -6.66 -6.32 19.56
CA ASN A 145 -7.63 -6.77 20.55
C ASN A 145 -6.88 -7.35 21.74
N LEU A 146 -6.73 -6.58 22.82
CA LEU A 146 -6.10 -7.09 24.04
C LEU A 146 -7.07 -8.04 24.75
N ILE A 147 -6.74 -9.33 24.77
CA ILE A 147 -7.51 -10.34 25.51
C ILE A 147 -7.23 -10.24 27.00
N GLY A 148 -5.96 -9.99 27.39
CA GLY A 148 -5.60 -9.75 28.78
C GLY A 148 -4.11 -9.91 29.09
N PHE A 149 -3.79 -9.75 30.37
CA PHE A 149 -2.44 -9.88 30.91
C PHE A 149 -2.21 -11.28 31.50
N VAL A 150 -1.04 -11.84 31.26
CA VAL A 150 -0.61 -13.14 31.78
C VAL A 150 0.47 -12.93 32.83
N SER A 151 0.29 -13.53 34.01
CA SER A 151 1.25 -13.42 35.10
C SER A 151 2.53 -14.21 34.80
N PRO A 152 3.72 -13.63 35.00
CA PRO A 152 4.98 -14.37 34.94
C PRO A 152 5.16 -15.35 36.10
N ALA A 153 4.42 -15.17 37.20
CA ALA A 153 4.47 -16.00 38.39
C ALA A 153 3.21 -16.89 38.53
N SER A 154 3.34 -18.00 39.26
CA SER A 154 2.25 -18.95 39.54
C SER A 154 1.10 -18.36 40.38
N ASN A 155 1.36 -17.25 41.09
CA ASN A 155 0.35 -16.48 41.81
C ASN A 155 -0.20 -15.41 40.87
N PHE A 156 -1.47 -15.53 40.49
CA PHE A 156 -2.18 -14.54 39.68
C PHE A 156 -3.33 -13.92 40.45
N GLU A 157 -3.60 -12.63 40.21
CA GLU A 157 -4.82 -12.00 40.73
C GLU A 157 -5.98 -12.27 39.77
N GLN A 158 -6.96 -13.08 40.21
CA GLN A 158 -8.13 -13.53 39.44
C GLN A 158 -8.98 -12.41 38.80
N ASN A 159 -8.80 -11.15 39.19
CA ASN A 159 -9.58 -10.01 38.69
C ASN A 159 -8.87 -9.14 37.63
N LYS A 160 -7.58 -9.39 37.33
CA LYS A 160 -6.79 -8.53 36.41
C LYS A 160 -5.97 -9.30 35.38
N GLN A 161 -5.79 -10.61 35.57
CA GLN A 161 -4.97 -11.46 34.72
C GLN A 161 -5.79 -12.66 34.24
N ILE A 162 -5.55 -13.07 33.00
CA ILE A 162 -6.26 -14.17 32.34
C ILE A 162 -5.67 -15.55 32.66
N GLY A 163 -4.47 -15.59 33.26
CA GLY A 163 -3.81 -16.82 33.70
C GLY A 163 -2.31 -16.62 33.96
N SER A 164 -1.59 -17.73 34.11
CA SER A 164 -0.14 -17.74 34.32
C SER A 164 0.64 -18.12 33.06
N ILE A 165 1.94 -17.84 33.03
CA ILE A 165 2.84 -18.27 31.94
C ILE A 165 2.87 -19.79 31.76
N ALA A 166 2.55 -20.57 32.80
CA ALA A 166 2.45 -22.03 32.70
C ALA A 166 1.21 -22.48 31.91
N ASP A 167 0.13 -21.69 31.93
CA ASP A 167 -1.13 -21.99 31.26
C ASP A 167 -1.20 -21.40 29.84
N LEU A 168 -0.11 -20.82 29.36
CA LEU A 168 -0.08 -20.03 28.13
C LEU A 168 -0.58 -20.82 26.91
N GLU A 169 -0.26 -22.12 26.83
CA GLU A 169 -0.75 -23.02 25.77
C GLU A 169 -2.27 -23.17 25.79
N ASN A 170 -2.87 -23.33 26.98
CA ASN A 170 -4.31 -23.39 27.15
C ASN A 170 -4.95 -22.05 26.75
N LEU A 171 -4.37 -20.93 27.18
CA LEU A 171 -4.86 -19.59 26.85
C LEU A 171 -4.82 -19.32 25.34
N VAL A 172 -3.76 -19.76 24.64
CA VAL A 172 -3.67 -19.68 23.18
C VAL A 172 -4.85 -20.40 22.53
N SER A 173 -5.16 -21.62 22.97
CA SER A 173 -6.24 -22.42 22.39
C SER A 173 -7.64 -21.91 22.71
N ILE A 174 -7.90 -21.47 23.95
CA ILE A 174 -9.22 -21.04 24.43
C ILE A 174 -9.59 -19.68 23.86
N PHE A 175 -8.67 -18.72 23.90
CA PHE A 175 -8.92 -17.35 23.47
C PHE A 175 -8.52 -17.08 22.01
N GLY A 176 -7.99 -18.08 21.31
CA GLY A 176 -7.51 -17.94 19.93
C GLY A 176 -6.49 -16.80 19.82
N LEU A 177 -5.42 -16.85 20.63
CA LEU A 177 -4.39 -15.80 20.63
C LEU A 177 -3.56 -15.87 19.33
N ASP A 178 -3.31 -14.71 18.71
CA ASP A 178 -2.52 -14.58 17.47
C ASP A 178 -1.13 -13.98 17.71
N GLU A 179 -0.98 -13.23 18.81
CA GLU A 179 0.21 -12.48 19.16
C GLU A 179 0.44 -12.48 20.67
N ILE A 180 1.69 -12.66 21.10
CA ILE A 180 2.10 -12.58 22.51
C ILE A 180 3.27 -11.61 22.63
N ILE A 181 3.17 -10.64 23.54
CA ILE A 181 4.28 -9.75 23.93
C ILE A 181 4.83 -10.21 25.28
N PHE A 182 6.13 -10.54 25.34
CA PHE A 182 6.85 -10.85 26.58
C PHE A 182 7.61 -9.63 27.09
N CYS A 183 7.38 -9.23 28.33
CA CYS A 183 8.15 -8.18 28.99
C CYS A 183 9.44 -8.78 29.56
N SER A 184 10.61 -8.41 29.00
CA SER A 184 11.89 -9.03 29.39
C SER A 184 12.37 -8.62 30.77
N ARG A 185 11.80 -7.54 31.33
CA ARG A 185 12.02 -7.12 32.73
C ARG A 185 11.47 -8.17 33.71
N ASP A 186 10.36 -8.83 33.34
CA ASP A 186 9.63 -9.74 34.23
C ASP A 186 9.80 -11.22 33.87
N VAL A 187 10.06 -11.51 32.59
CA VAL A 187 10.22 -12.87 32.07
C VAL A 187 11.65 -13.05 31.58
N THR A 188 12.35 -14.06 32.11
CA THR A 188 13.71 -14.37 31.67
C THR A 188 13.77 -14.77 30.19
N ASN A 189 14.82 -14.39 29.47
CA ASN A 189 15.02 -14.78 28.07
C ASN A 189 14.95 -16.30 27.85
N ARG A 190 15.42 -17.10 28.82
CA ARG A 190 15.32 -18.56 28.79
C ARG A 190 13.86 -19.03 28.83
N ALA A 191 13.04 -18.44 29.69
CA ALA A 191 11.61 -18.75 29.77
C ALA A 191 10.86 -18.31 28.49
N ILE A 192 11.19 -17.13 27.94
CA ILE A 192 10.62 -16.67 26.66
C ILE A 192 10.94 -17.67 25.55
N LEU A 193 12.21 -18.05 25.38
CA LEU A 193 12.64 -18.99 24.34
C LEU A 193 12.00 -20.38 24.52
N GLN A 194 11.83 -20.84 25.77
CA GLN A 194 11.14 -22.09 26.07
C GLN A 194 9.68 -22.02 25.64
N GLN A 195 8.96 -20.95 25.96
CA GLN A 195 7.57 -20.74 25.54
C GLN A 195 7.44 -20.66 24.01
N MET A 196 8.33 -19.92 23.34
CA MET A 196 8.38 -19.85 21.88
C MET A 196 8.61 -21.23 21.24
N THR A 197 9.38 -22.10 21.90
CA THR A 197 9.68 -23.45 21.42
C THR A 197 8.55 -24.43 21.70
N GLN A 198 7.81 -24.26 22.79
CA GLN A 198 6.66 -25.09 23.17
C GLN A 198 5.43 -24.77 22.31
N LEU A 199 5.11 -23.49 22.14
CA LEU A 199 3.94 -22.99 21.41
C LEU A 199 4.09 -23.04 19.88
N LYS A 200 4.76 -24.07 19.33
CA LYS A 200 5.05 -24.19 17.89
C LYS A 200 3.80 -23.95 17.04
N GLY A 201 3.81 -22.95 16.16
CA GLY A 201 2.65 -22.69 15.31
C GLY A 201 2.61 -21.30 14.66
N LYS A 202 1.40 -20.87 14.31
CA LYS A 202 1.07 -19.59 13.64
C LYS A 202 1.05 -18.37 14.58
N LEU A 203 1.63 -18.49 15.79
CA LEU A 203 1.64 -17.43 16.78
C LEU A 203 2.77 -16.43 16.51
N ASN A 204 2.50 -15.13 16.68
CA ASN A 204 3.53 -14.10 16.55
C ASN A 204 4.07 -13.72 17.93
N PHE A 205 5.38 -13.89 18.15
CA PHE A 205 6.00 -13.53 19.41
C PHE A 205 6.68 -12.18 19.30
N LYS A 206 6.56 -11.38 20.35
CA LYS A 206 7.22 -10.10 20.50
C LYS A 206 7.82 -9.97 21.89
N ILE A 207 8.87 -9.16 22.03
CA ILE A 207 9.58 -8.92 23.28
C ILE A 207 9.65 -7.42 23.52
N LEU A 208 9.22 -6.96 24.68
CA LEU A 208 9.43 -5.60 25.16
C LEU A 208 10.68 -5.61 26.06
N PRO A 209 11.81 -5.01 25.63
CA PRO A 209 13.03 -4.97 26.43
C PRO A 209 12.89 -4.06 27.64
N ASP A 210 13.67 -4.35 28.67
CA ASP A 210 13.78 -3.49 29.85
C ASP A 210 14.48 -2.17 29.50
N GLY A 211 13.95 -1.05 29.99
CA GLY A 211 14.51 0.30 29.80
C GLY A 211 14.51 0.86 28.37
N VAL A 212 13.97 0.16 27.38
CA VAL A 212 13.88 0.62 25.99
C VAL A 212 12.43 0.85 25.57
N ASP A 213 12.16 1.99 24.94
CA ASP A 213 10.85 2.34 24.37
C ASP A 213 10.67 1.72 22.97
N GLY A 214 10.56 0.39 22.93
CA GLY A 214 10.34 -0.33 21.68
C GLY A 214 9.90 -1.77 21.92
N ILE A 215 9.06 -2.31 21.03
CA ILE A 215 8.65 -3.72 21.05
C ILE A 215 9.33 -4.43 19.88
N ILE A 216 10.08 -5.49 20.16
CA ILE A 216 10.81 -6.33 19.21
C ILE A 216 9.86 -7.44 18.72
N GLY A 217 9.76 -7.68 17.42
CA GLY A 217 8.89 -8.74 16.88
C GLY A 217 9.64 -9.84 16.14
N SER A 218 9.00 -11.00 16.01
CA SER A 218 9.49 -12.14 15.23
C SER A 218 8.62 -12.38 13.99
N GLU A 219 8.65 -11.50 12.98
CA GLU A 219 8.02 -11.83 11.69
C GLU A 219 8.94 -12.64 10.77
N SER A 220 8.63 -13.94 10.71
CA SER A 220 8.86 -14.94 9.66
C SER A 220 10.28 -15.39 9.28
N LYS A 221 10.50 -16.69 9.54
CA LYS A 221 11.28 -17.67 8.76
C LYS A 221 12.70 -17.25 8.35
N ASN A 222 13.70 -17.74 9.10
CA ASN A 222 15.12 -17.86 8.73
C ASN A 222 16.15 -16.77 9.08
N ARG A 223 15.94 -15.86 10.05
CA ARG A 223 17.09 -15.11 10.60
C ARG A 223 17.07 -14.99 12.12
N GLN A 224 18.03 -15.68 12.77
CA GLN A 224 18.52 -15.34 14.10
C GLN A 224 19.44 -14.12 13.98
N GLY A 225 19.21 -13.10 14.81
CA GLY A 225 20.27 -12.16 15.21
C GLY A 225 20.43 -10.85 14.43
N GLU A 226 19.36 -10.11 14.12
CA GLU A 226 19.50 -8.69 13.77
C GLU A 226 18.84 -7.80 14.86
N LEU A 227 19.53 -6.72 15.23
CA LEU A 227 19.01 -5.65 16.09
C LEU A 227 17.91 -4.92 15.31
N TYR A 228 16.66 -5.06 15.73
CA TYR A 228 15.51 -4.43 15.08
C TYR A 228 15.29 -3.04 15.66
N THR A 229 15.73 -2.03 14.91
CA THR A 229 15.19 -0.67 15.03
C THR A 229 13.71 -0.69 14.65
N LEU A 230 12.90 0.13 15.32
CA LEU A 230 11.48 0.35 15.01
C LEU A 230 11.30 0.47 13.49
N GLU A 231 10.76 -0.56 12.84
CA GLU A 231 10.53 -0.56 11.40
C GLU A 231 9.43 0.46 11.10
N VAL A 232 9.84 1.68 10.75
CA VAL A 232 8.93 2.71 10.28
C VAL A 232 8.29 2.21 8.99
N ASP A 233 6.96 2.06 8.98
CA ASP A 233 6.21 1.71 7.77
C ASP A 233 6.30 2.86 6.75
N TYR A 234 7.29 2.78 5.86
CA TYR A 234 7.53 3.78 4.84
C TYR A 234 6.49 3.66 3.72
N SER A 235 5.60 4.64 3.60
CA SER A 235 4.57 4.65 2.55
C SER A 235 5.15 4.55 1.15
N ILE A 236 6.36 5.07 0.89
CA ILE A 236 7.00 4.98 -0.43
C ILE A 236 7.32 3.53 -0.85
N SER A 237 7.49 2.63 0.11
CA SER A 237 7.80 1.22 -0.13
C SER A 237 6.57 0.39 -0.49
N LYS A 238 5.37 0.88 -0.13
CA LYS A 238 4.09 0.18 -0.38
C LYS A 238 3.91 -0.07 -1.88
N PRO A 239 3.50 -1.28 -2.29
CA PRO A 239 3.36 -1.64 -3.71
C PRO A 239 2.52 -0.64 -4.52
N MET A 240 1.36 -0.23 -4.00
CA MET A 240 0.51 0.80 -4.59
C MET A 240 1.28 2.09 -4.90
N ASN A 241 2.06 2.58 -3.93
CA ASN A 241 2.78 3.84 -4.04
C ASN A 241 3.99 3.73 -4.97
N ARG A 242 4.71 2.59 -4.98
CA ARG A 242 5.78 2.35 -5.95
C ARG A 242 5.27 2.36 -7.38
N ARG A 243 4.11 1.75 -7.63
CA ARG A 243 3.45 1.76 -8.94
C ARG A 243 2.98 3.16 -9.31
N ASN A 244 2.31 3.86 -8.40
CA ASN A 244 1.81 5.20 -8.66
C ASN A 244 2.94 6.21 -8.89
N LYS A 245 4.07 6.06 -8.19
CA LYS A 245 5.30 6.82 -8.46
C LYS A 245 5.80 6.57 -9.87
N ARG A 246 5.87 5.30 -10.29
CA ARG A 246 6.30 4.94 -11.64
C ARG A 246 5.34 5.47 -12.71
N THR A 247 4.04 5.38 -12.48
CA THR A 247 3.02 5.92 -13.38
C THR A 247 3.13 7.43 -13.49
N PHE A 248 3.33 8.15 -12.38
CA PHE A 248 3.62 9.58 -12.38
C PHE A 248 4.85 9.88 -13.24
N ASP A 249 5.95 9.15 -13.03
CA ASP A 249 7.19 9.34 -13.79
C ASP A 249 6.99 9.22 -15.30
N VAL A 250 6.26 8.18 -15.74
CA VAL A 250 5.98 7.94 -17.15
C VAL A 250 5.01 8.97 -17.72
N VAL A 251 3.90 9.26 -17.03
CA VAL A 251 2.87 10.19 -17.50
C VAL A 251 3.42 11.61 -17.65
N ILE A 252 4.23 12.08 -16.69
CA ILE A 252 4.88 13.40 -16.77
C ILE A 252 5.96 13.46 -17.87
N SER A 253 6.59 12.33 -18.19
CA SER A 253 7.59 12.28 -19.25
C SER A 253 6.99 12.48 -20.64
N ILE A 254 5.71 12.13 -20.88
CA ILE A 254 5.05 12.29 -22.19
C ILE A 254 4.98 13.77 -22.63
N PRO A 255 4.39 14.71 -21.85
CA PRO A 255 4.38 16.11 -22.23
C PRO A 255 5.79 16.71 -22.27
N PHE A 256 6.71 16.30 -21.40
CA PHE A 256 8.10 16.77 -21.46
C PHE A 256 8.85 16.28 -22.69
N LEU A 257 8.53 15.09 -23.21
CA LEU A 257 9.06 14.61 -24.48
C LEU A 257 8.55 15.46 -25.64
N ILE A 258 7.25 15.78 -25.66
CA ILE A 258 6.65 16.65 -26.68
C ILE A 258 7.26 18.06 -26.64
N LEU A 259 7.53 18.58 -25.44
CA LEU A 259 8.14 19.90 -25.24
C LEU A 259 9.67 19.89 -25.37
N SER A 260 10.32 18.73 -25.43
CA SER A 260 11.78 18.61 -25.48
C SER A 260 12.46 19.36 -26.64
N PRO A 261 11.85 19.57 -27.83
CA PRO A 261 12.44 20.43 -28.85
C PRO A 261 12.67 21.87 -28.39
N LEU A 262 11.87 22.37 -27.43
CA LEU A 262 12.03 23.71 -26.85
C LEU A 262 13.22 23.81 -25.88
N TYR A 263 13.87 22.70 -25.55
CA TYR A 263 15.05 22.70 -24.66
C TYR A 263 16.18 23.60 -25.17
N VAL A 264 16.33 23.71 -26.50
CA VAL A 264 17.34 24.58 -27.13
C VAL A 264 17.12 26.06 -26.76
N LEU A 265 15.86 26.47 -26.58
CA LEU A 265 15.49 27.84 -26.19
C LEU A 265 15.63 28.08 -24.67
N PHE A 266 15.45 27.04 -23.86
CA PHE A 266 15.47 27.10 -22.40
C PHE A 266 16.57 26.20 -21.83
N ARG A 267 17.84 26.55 -22.08
CA ARG A 267 19.03 25.71 -21.82
C ARG A 267 19.18 25.22 -20.35
N ASN A 268 18.55 25.91 -19.40
CA ASN A 268 18.58 25.58 -17.97
C ASN A 268 17.41 24.68 -17.50
N ALA A 269 16.44 24.39 -18.37
CA ALA A 269 15.27 23.57 -18.04
C ALA A 269 15.62 22.07 -18.03
N ARG A 270 16.16 21.58 -16.90
CA ARG A 270 16.51 20.15 -16.69
C ARG A 270 15.33 19.18 -16.98
N TRP A 271 14.10 19.65 -16.86
CA TRP A 271 12.88 18.89 -17.12
C TRP A 271 12.55 18.72 -18.61
N LEU A 272 13.04 19.62 -19.48
CA LEU A 272 12.92 19.53 -20.94
C LEU A 272 14.05 18.75 -21.61
N ASN A 273 15.11 18.43 -20.88
CA ASN A 273 16.26 17.74 -21.45
C ASN A 273 15.85 16.32 -21.93
N PRO A 274 15.98 16.00 -23.24
CA PRO A 274 15.49 14.74 -23.78
C PRO A 274 16.21 13.53 -23.19
N GLY A 275 17.51 13.65 -22.86
CA GLY A 275 18.26 12.59 -22.19
C GLY A 275 17.73 12.30 -20.78
N ASN A 276 17.25 13.31 -20.05
CA ASN A 276 16.59 13.11 -18.75
C ASN A 276 15.25 12.41 -18.91
N VAL A 277 14.42 12.87 -19.86
CA VAL A 277 13.10 12.30 -20.15
C VAL A 277 13.23 10.82 -20.53
N VAL A 278 14.16 10.46 -21.42
CA VAL A 278 14.40 9.08 -21.83
C VAL A 278 14.89 8.23 -20.65
N ARG A 279 15.82 8.73 -19.81
CA ARG A 279 16.27 8.00 -18.61
C ARG A 279 15.14 7.72 -17.63
N VAL A 280 14.21 8.66 -17.47
CA VAL A 280 13.01 8.45 -16.65
C VAL A 280 12.07 7.46 -17.32
N LEU A 281 11.81 7.55 -18.64
CA LEU A 281 10.95 6.60 -19.37
C LEU A 281 11.46 5.16 -19.34
N ILE A 282 12.76 4.94 -19.52
CA ILE A 282 13.36 3.59 -19.41
C ILE A 282 13.36 3.10 -17.95
N GLY A 283 13.33 4.03 -16.99
CA GLY A 283 13.27 3.72 -15.56
C GLY A 283 14.64 3.56 -14.91
N HIS A 284 15.67 4.20 -15.45
CA HIS A 284 16.96 4.34 -14.76
C HIS A 284 16.89 5.46 -13.70
N CYS A 285 16.05 6.48 -13.95
CA CYS A 285 15.80 7.59 -13.04
C CYS A 285 14.31 7.72 -12.69
N THR A 286 14.03 8.54 -11.69
CA THR A 286 12.69 9.08 -11.37
C THR A 286 12.73 10.60 -11.50
N TRP A 287 11.59 11.28 -11.64
CA TRP A 287 11.61 12.74 -11.65
C TRP A 287 12.09 13.32 -10.32
N ILE A 288 11.61 12.75 -9.21
CA ILE A 288 11.85 13.28 -7.87
C ILE A 288 12.39 12.17 -6.98
N GLY A 289 13.55 12.41 -6.37
CA GLY A 289 14.21 11.48 -5.46
C GLY A 289 14.71 12.14 -4.18
N TYR A 290 15.39 11.35 -3.36
CA TYR A 290 16.00 11.84 -2.12
C TYR A 290 17.09 12.88 -2.37
N ILE A 291 17.31 13.74 -1.37
CA ILE A 291 18.54 14.54 -1.24
C ILE A 291 19.68 13.56 -0.96
N GLU A 292 20.82 13.69 -1.63
CA GLU A 292 21.99 12.80 -1.45
C GLU A 292 21.61 11.30 -1.53
N PRO A 293 21.27 10.80 -2.73
CA PRO A 293 20.67 9.47 -2.90
C PRO A 293 21.56 8.32 -2.40
N GLU A 294 22.88 8.47 -2.41
CA GLU A 294 23.81 7.43 -1.95
C GLU A 294 23.74 7.25 -0.42
N ALA A 295 23.81 8.34 0.34
CA ALA A 295 23.67 8.31 1.80
C ALA A 295 22.23 8.03 2.26
N SER A 296 21.23 8.43 1.46
CA SER A 296 19.83 8.22 1.81
C SER A 296 19.33 6.80 1.53
N ASN A 297 19.84 6.14 0.49
CA ASN A 297 19.45 4.76 0.16
C ASN A 297 20.02 3.71 1.12
N THR A 298 20.95 4.09 2.01
CA THR A 298 21.40 3.24 3.13
C THR A 298 20.50 3.39 4.35
N LYS A 299 19.84 4.54 4.52
CA LYS A 299 18.94 4.85 5.66
C LYS A 299 17.45 4.62 5.38
N TYR A 300 17.02 4.81 4.13
CA TYR A 300 15.62 4.76 3.70
C TYR A 300 15.42 3.74 2.58
N PRO A 301 14.16 3.34 2.29
CA PRO A 301 13.88 2.40 1.21
C PRO A 301 14.50 2.84 -0.11
N LYS A 302 15.19 1.92 -0.79
CA LYS A 302 15.94 2.22 -2.02
C LYS A 302 15.04 2.86 -3.07
N LEU A 303 15.46 4.06 -3.51
CA LEU A 303 14.83 4.80 -4.59
C LEU A 303 15.85 5.08 -5.70
N ARG A 304 15.36 5.04 -6.95
CA ARG A 304 16.16 5.42 -8.12
C ARG A 304 16.59 6.89 -8.00
N LYS A 305 17.71 7.23 -8.64
CA LYS A 305 18.20 8.61 -8.65
C LYS A 305 17.16 9.55 -9.27
N GLY A 306 16.84 10.63 -8.55
CA GLY A 306 15.95 11.69 -9.03
C GLY A 306 16.66 12.63 -9.99
N ILE A 307 15.97 13.10 -11.04
CA ILE A 307 16.41 14.26 -11.83
C ILE A 307 16.38 15.52 -10.95
N PHE A 308 15.35 15.60 -10.11
CA PHE A 308 15.19 16.55 -9.03
C PHE A 308 15.18 15.83 -7.69
N THR A 309 15.54 16.56 -6.66
CA THR A 309 15.47 16.17 -5.26
C THR A 309 14.24 16.79 -4.62
N VAL A 310 13.78 16.22 -3.51
CA VAL A 310 12.67 16.79 -2.71
C VAL A 310 12.94 18.23 -2.22
N ALA A 311 14.21 18.65 -2.18
CA ALA A 311 14.63 19.99 -1.80
C ALA A 311 14.68 21.00 -2.97
N ASP A 312 14.63 20.56 -4.22
CA ASP A 312 14.65 21.47 -5.36
C ASP A 312 13.42 22.43 -5.31
N GLY A 313 13.67 23.72 -5.55
CA GLY A 313 12.67 24.79 -5.44
C GLY A 313 12.40 25.29 -4.00
N LEU A 314 13.24 24.92 -3.01
CA LEU A 314 13.26 25.58 -1.70
C LEU A 314 14.33 26.67 -1.68
N ASP A 315 13.92 27.93 -1.51
CA ASP A 315 14.80 29.13 -1.50
C ASP A 315 15.80 29.23 -0.34
N LYS A 316 15.92 28.21 0.50
CA LYS A 316 16.73 28.22 1.71
C LYS A 316 17.83 27.17 1.65
N LYS A 317 18.83 27.38 0.79
CA LYS A 317 20.00 26.49 0.64
C LYS A 317 20.69 26.17 1.98
N GLY A 318 20.74 27.13 2.92
CA GLY A 318 21.32 26.91 4.25
C GLY A 318 20.53 25.94 5.16
N TYR A 319 19.21 25.84 4.99
CA TYR A 319 18.38 24.92 5.77
C TYR A 319 18.44 23.47 5.24
N GLN A 320 18.84 23.27 3.98
CA GLN A 320 18.90 21.94 3.35
C GLN A 320 19.97 21.04 4.00
N ALA A 321 21.09 21.61 4.45
CA ALA A 321 22.15 20.85 5.13
C ALA A 321 21.71 20.31 6.50
N TYR A 322 20.85 21.04 7.21
CA TYR A 322 20.36 20.65 8.55
C TYR A 322 19.05 19.84 8.50
N LEU A 323 18.14 20.17 7.58
CA LEU A 323 16.81 19.54 7.48
C LEU A 323 16.71 18.45 6.40
N GLY A 324 17.74 18.25 5.58
CA GLY A 324 17.68 17.34 4.43
C GLY A 324 17.28 15.91 4.80
N ASP A 325 17.87 15.37 5.87
CA ASP A 325 17.55 14.04 6.37
C ASP A 325 16.10 13.94 6.86
N ARG A 326 15.62 14.94 7.60
CA ARG A 326 14.22 15.01 8.07
C ARG A 326 13.23 15.11 6.91
N ILE A 327 13.57 15.85 5.85
CA ILE A 327 12.73 15.94 4.64
C ILE A 327 12.71 14.59 3.92
N ASN A 328 13.85 13.91 3.78
CA ASN A 328 13.91 12.58 3.18
C ASN A 328 13.12 11.54 4.00
N PHE A 329 13.23 11.58 5.33
CA PHE A 329 12.45 10.73 6.23
C PHE A 329 10.96 10.95 6.04
N GLN A 330 10.50 12.20 6.08
CA GLN A 330 9.10 12.51 5.87
C GLN A 330 8.67 12.06 4.47
N TYR A 331 9.49 12.31 3.44
CA TYR A 331 9.27 11.85 2.06
C TYR A 331 9.06 10.36 1.96
N ALA A 332 9.92 9.57 2.61
CA ALA A 332 9.81 8.12 2.63
C ALA A 332 8.55 7.66 3.40
N LYS A 333 8.28 8.27 4.56
CA LYS A 333 7.22 7.86 5.49
C LYS A 333 5.83 8.20 4.97
N ASP A 334 5.61 9.41 4.50
CA ASP A 334 4.30 9.97 4.15
C ASP A 334 4.13 10.18 2.64
N TYR A 335 4.85 9.39 1.82
CA TYR A 335 4.83 9.52 0.38
C TYR A 335 3.42 9.49 -0.22
N THR A 336 3.14 10.49 -1.06
CA THR A 336 1.98 10.54 -1.95
C THR A 336 2.41 11.13 -3.30
N VAL A 337 1.71 10.76 -4.38
CA VAL A 337 1.96 11.35 -5.72
C VAL A 337 1.74 12.87 -5.73
N GLY A 338 0.82 13.37 -4.90
CA GLY A 338 0.60 14.81 -4.74
C GLY A 338 1.84 15.53 -4.21
N TRP A 339 2.72 14.84 -3.48
CA TRP A 339 3.98 15.40 -3.05
C TRP A 339 4.94 15.60 -4.21
N ASP A 340 5.05 14.60 -5.10
CA ASP A 340 5.86 14.70 -6.30
C ASP A 340 5.35 15.84 -7.21
N PHE A 341 4.03 15.98 -7.36
CA PHE A 341 3.46 17.10 -8.10
C PHE A 341 3.81 18.47 -7.50
N ARG A 342 3.80 18.61 -6.17
CA ARG A 342 4.22 19.86 -5.49
C ARG A 342 5.69 20.19 -5.75
N VAL A 343 6.58 19.20 -5.67
CA VAL A 343 8.01 19.41 -5.96
C VAL A 343 8.17 19.83 -7.43
N LEU A 344 7.56 19.09 -8.35
CA LEU A 344 7.64 19.38 -9.78
C LEU A 344 7.13 20.79 -10.11
N ARG A 345 6.00 21.20 -9.52
CA ARG A 345 5.43 22.53 -9.71
C ARG A 345 6.39 23.63 -9.27
N ARG A 346 7.08 23.47 -8.13
CA ARG A 346 8.08 24.44 -7.66
C ARG A 346 9.26 24.55 -8.61
N VAL A 347 9.74 23.41 -9.12
CA VAL A 347 10.86 23.37 -10.07
C VAL A 347 10.52 24.02 -11.40
N VAL A 348 9.29 23.83 -11.89
CA VAL A 348 8.85 24.38 -13.18
C VAL A 348 8.53 25.87 -13.07
N MET A 349 7.95 26.34 -11.96
CA MET A 349 7.57 27.75 -11.77
C MET A 349 8.67 28.63 -11.18
N GLY A 350 9.64 28.03 -10.46
CA GLY A 350 10.75 28.75 -9.83
C GLY A 350 12.07 28.65 -10.60
N GLY A 351 12.03 28.14 -11.84
CA GLY A 351 13.18 27.99 -12.73
C GLY A 351 13.18 28.96 -13.89
#